data_AF-A0A355IVJ0-F1
#
_entry.id   AF-A0A355IVJ0-F1
#
_cell.length_a   1.000
_cell.length_b   1.000
_cell.length_c   1.000
_cell.angle_alpha   90.00
_cell.angle_beta   90.00
_cell.angle_gamma   90.00
#
_symmetry.space_group_name_H-M   'P 1'
#
loop_
_entity.id
_entity.type
_entity.pdbx_description
1 polymer ?
#
loop_
_entity_poly.entity_id
_entity_poly.type
_entity_poly.pdbx_seq_one_letter_code
_entity_poly.pdbx_strand_id
1 'polypeptide(L)'
;MKFVYISSFKNSQLSWFLYHWQSRPYVKYKSRFCIFTSEEPEIMKTDIQHCRELGVTGIVLGILTTGNQIDIERTRELVELAHPMQVTFHKAFDETPDYRQALEDVIAAGALRILTSGTKSTATEGSEILNEMIAQASGRIKIVAAGKITSENIDKLSKIINTNEFHGKRIV
;
A
#
# COMPACT_ATOMS: atom_id res chain seq x y z
N MET A 1 16.39 -12.13 -17.09
CA MET A 1 15.10 -12.84 -17.19
C MET A 1 14.85 -13.58 -15.89
N LYS A 2 13.91 -13.10 -15.07
CA LYS A 2 13.18 -13.85 -14.04
C LYS A 2 11.97 -12.98 -13.66
N PHE A 3 10.80 -13.53 -13.94
CA PHE A 3 9.49 -12.91 -13.75
C PHE A 3 9.05 -13.04 -12.30
N VAL A 4 8.25 -12.11 -11.78
CA VAL A 4 7.31 -12.42 -10.68
C VAL A 4 5.92 -11.88 -10.99
N TYR A 5 4.98 -12.76 -10.71
CA TYR A 5 3.60 -12.89 -11.12
C TYR A 5 2.72 -12.42 -9.96
N ILE A 6 1.60 -11.75 -10.24
CA ILE A 6 0.51 -11.60 -9.28
C ILE A 6 -0.54 -12.56 -9.79
N SER A 7 -0.67 -13.72 -9.14
CA SER A 7 -1.88 -14.51 -9.25
C SER A 7 -2.44 -14.74 -7.86
N SER A 8 -3.70 -14.36 -7.72
CA SER A 8 -4.66 -15.05 -6.85
C SER A 8 -4.42 -16.56 -6.87
N PHE A 9 -4.37 -17.24 -5.72
CA PHE A 9 -4.98 -18.55 -5.47
C PHE A 9 -4.74 -19.02 -4.02
N LYS A 10 -5.84 -19.16 -3.29
CA LYS A 10 -6.23 -20.19 -2.30
C LYS A 10 -5.14 -20.88 -1.44
N ASN A 11 -5.34 -20.80 -0.13
CA ASN A 11 -4.76 -21.65 0.93
C ASN A 11 -3.31 -21.35 1.35
N SER A 12 -3.17 -20.28 2.16
CA SER A 12 -2.13 -20.05 3.18
C SER A 12 -0.65 -19.86 2.77
N GLN A 13 -0.01 -18.96 3.54
CA GLN A 13 1.42 -18.77 3.83
C GLN A 13 2.26 -17.90 2.88
N LEU A 14 2.47 -16.65 3.34
CA LEU A 14 3.62 -15.76 3.14
C LEU A 14 4.32 -15.78 1.76
N SER A 15 4.11 -14.72 0.98
CA SER A 15 4.96 -14.42 -0.19
C SER A 15 6.12 -13.49 0.18
N TRP A 16 7.35 -13.97 0.02
CA TRP A 16 8.57 -13.19 0.23
C TRP A 16 8.95 -12.42 -1.04
N PHE A 17 9.08 -11.10 -0.97
CA PHE A 17 9.66 -10.31 -2.04
C PHE A 17 11.03 -9.73 -1.63
N LEU A 18 12.09 -10.24 -2.26
CA LEU A 18 13.43 -9.62 -2.26
C LEU A 18 13.49 -8.64 -3.43
N TYR A 19 13.34 -7.35 -3.17
CA TYR A 19 13.64 -6.31 -4.15
C TYR A 19 15.09 -5.85 -3.98
N HIS A 20 15.91 -5.99 -5.03
CA HIS A 20 17.17 -5.27 -5.17
C HIS A 20 16.90 -3.99 -5.96
N TRP A 21 16.77 -2.88 -5.22
CA TRP A 21 16.45 -1.58 -5.77
C TRP A 21 17.72 -0.79 -6.12
N GLN A 22 18.09 -0.69 -7.40
CA GLN A 22 19.14 0.22 -7.83
C GLN A 22 18.61 1.65 -8.01
N SER A 23 19.42 2.60 -7.55
CA SER A 23 19.16 4.04 -7.43
C SER A 23 18.60 4.69 -8.70
N ARG A 24 17.33 5.11 -8.65
CA ARG A 24 16.72 6.12 -9.53
C ARG A 24 16.21 7.28 -8.67
N PRO A 25 16.22 8.54 -9.16
CA PRO A 25 15.94 9.74 -8.34
C PRO A 25 14.55 9.79 -7.70
N TYR A 26 13.61 8.95 -8.15
CA TYR A 26 12.21 8.96 -7.73
C TYR A 26 11.83 7.86 -6.73
N VAL A 27 12.75 6.97 -6.32
CA VAL A 27 12.42 5.91 -5.35
C VAL A 27 13.57 5.71 -4.36
N LYS A 28 13.27 5.93 -3.08
CA LYS A 28 14.25 6.07 -1.99
C LYS A 28 14.10 5.05 -0.86
N TYR A 29 13.66 3.82 -1.12
CA TYR A 29 13.50 2.82 -0.03
C TYR A 29 14.14 1.46 -0.35
N LYS A 30 15.26 1.16 0.31
CA LYS A 30 15.78 -0.21 0.51
C LYS A 30 14.98 -0.89 1.61
N SER A 31 13.72 -1.20 1.36
CA SER A 31 12.81 -1.73 2.40
C SER A 31 12.30 -3.11 2.05
N ARG A 32 12.40 -4.04 3.00
CA ARG A 32 11.80 -5.38 2.93
C ARG A 32 10.37 -5.27 3.47
N PHE A 33 9.41 -5.77 2.70
CA PHE A 33 7.99 -5.76 3.08
C PHE A 33 7.40 -7.17 3.02
N CYS A 34 6.54 -7.50 4.00
CA CYS A 34 5.60 -8.61 3.90
C CYS A 34 4.27 -8.11 3.35
N ILE A 35 3.61 -8.88 2.48
CA ILE A 35 2.31 -8.53 1.89
C ILE A 35 1.26 -9.52 2.39
N PHE A 36 0.19 -9.01 2.99
CA PHE A 36 -0.93 -9.78 3.50
C PHE A 36 -2.16 -9.58 2.62
N THR A 37 -2.79 -10.68 2.23
CA THR A 37 -4.04 -10.71 1.44
C THR A 37 -5.12 -11.56 2.09
N SER A 38 -4.86 -12.14 3.26
CA SER A 38 -5.86 -12.89 4.02
C SER A 38 -6.79 -11.92 4.73
N GLU A 39 -8.08 -12.25 4.78
CA GLU A 39 -9.06 -11.55 5.61
C GLU A 39 -9.13 -12.15 7.03
N GLU A 40 -8.34 -13.19 7.32
CA GLU A 40 -8.31 -13.87 8.62
C GLU A 40 -7.28 -13.20 9.56
N PRO A 41 -7.72 -12.40 10.55
CA PRO A 41 -6.81 -11.56 11.32
C PRO A 41 -5.81 -12.36 12.17
N GLU A 42 -6.20 -13.52 12.69
CA GLU A 42 -5.33 -14.35 13.53
C GLU A 42 -4.13 -14.93 12.78
N ILE A 43 -4.31 -15.26 11.49
CA ILE A 43 -3.19 -15.67 10.63
C ILE A 43 -2.26 -14.47 10.39
N MET A 44 -2.83 -13.31 10.09
CA MET A 44 -2.04 -12.09 9.87
C MET A 44 -1.21 -11.72 11.11
N LYS A 45 -1.77 -11.86 12.32
CA LYS A 45 -1.04 -11.60 13.57
C LYS A 45 0.19 -12.49 13.70
N THR A 46 0.02 -13.79 13.48
CA THR A 46 1.12 -14.77 13.53
C THR A 46 2.19 -14.43 12.49
N ASP A 47 1.79 -14.10 11.27
CA ASP A 47 2.73 -13.76 10.21
C ASP A 47 3.46 -12.43 10.45
N ILE A 48 2.79 -11.42 11.04
CA ILE A 48 3.43 -10.15 11.42
C ILE A 48 4.54 -10.39 12.45
N GLN A 49 4.33 -11.29 13.41
CA GLN A 49 5.36 -11.65 14.39
C GLN A 49 6.58 -12.26 13.70
N HIS A 50 6.39 -13.21 12.78
CA HIS A 50 7.48 -13.78 11.98
C HIS A 50 8.22 -12.72 11.15
N CYS A 51 7.49 -11.80 10.51
CA CYS A 51 8.09 -10.69 9.76
C CYS A 51 8.98 -9.81 10.66
N ARG A 52 8.55 -9.56 11.91
CA ARG A 52 9.34 -8.80 12.89
C ARG A 52 10.62 -9.52 13.25
N GLU A 53 10.57 -10.82 13.51
CA GLU A 53 11.75 -11.65 13.82
C GLU A 53 12.77 -11.66 12.68
N LEU A 54 12.28 -11.58 11.44
CA LEU A 54 13.12 -11.55 10.23
C LEU A 54 13.69 -10.15 9.92
N GLY A 55 13.40 -9.16 10.77
CA GLY A 55 13.95 -7.81 10.66
C GLY A 55 13.49 -7.06 9.40
N VAL A 56 12.27 -7.35 8.91
CA VAL A 56 11.72 -6.55 7.81
C VAL A 56 11.35 -5.15 8.30
N THR A 57 11.37 -4.18 7.39
CA THR A 57 11.23 -2.75 7.73
C THR A 57 9.77 -2.27 7.68
N GLY A 58 8.89 -3.09 7.13
CA GLY A 58 7.50 -2.74 6.95
C GLY A 58 6.64 -3.92 6.52
N ILE A 59 5.34 -3.69 6.52
CA ILE A 59 4.33 -4.62 6.00
C ILE A 59 3.29 -3.87 5.17
N VAL A 60 2.59 -4.62 4.33
CA VAL A 60 1.53 -4.14 3.45
C VAL A 60 0.30 -4.99 3.72
N LEU A 61 -0.81 -4.37 4.08
CA LEU A 61 -2.07 -5.05 4.43
C LEU A 61 -3.27 -4.16 4.08
N GLY A 62 -4.48 -4.67 4.22
CA GLY A 62 -5.68 -3.86 4.24
C GLY A 62 -6.89 -4.73 4.51
N ILE A 63 -7.72 -4.29 5.45
CA ILE A 63 -8.90 -5.02 5.89
C ILE A 63 -10.11 -4.13 5.66
N LEU A 64 -11.10 -4.70 4.97
CA LEU A 64 -12.39 -4.08 4.78
C LEU A 64 -13.45 -4.83 5.59
N THR A 65 -14.49 -4.11 5.96
CA THR A 65 -15.75 -4.67 6.46
C THR A 65 -16.55 -5.25 5.28
N THR A 66 -17.63 -5.98 5.58
CA THR A 66 -18.55 -6.50 4.56
C THR A 66 -19.23 -5.42 3.71
N GLY A 67 -19.23 -4.17 4.18
CA GLY A 67 -19.71 -3.00 3.43
C GLY A 67 -18.62 -2.28 2.64
N ASN A 68 -17.43 -2.86 2.47
CA ASN A 68 -16.26 -2.24 1.85
C ASN A 68 -15.75 -0.96 2.54
N GLN A 69 -16.10 -0.75 3.81
CA GLN A 69 -15.48 0.31 4.63
C GLN A 69 -14.19 -0.22 5.26
N ILE A 70 -13.27 0.68 5.62
CA ILE A 70 -12.05 0.31 6.36
C ILE A 70 -12.45 -0.29 7.72
N ASP A 71 -11.93 -1.48 8.04
CA ASP A 71 -12.08 -2.05 9.39
C ASP A 71 -11.03 -1.42 10.31
N ILE A 72 -11.39 -0.30 10.94
CA ILE A 72 -10.46 0.53 11.73
C ILE A 72 -9.90 -0.26 12.92
N GLU A 73 -10.74 -1.00 13.63
CA GLU A 73 -10.33 -1.72 14.85
C GLU A 73 -9.30 -2.81 14.52
N ARG A 74 -9.59 -3.66 13.54
CA ARG A 74 -8.66 -4.72 13.13
C ARG A 74 -7.40 -4.15 12.47
N THR A 75 -7.55 -3.10 11.66
CA THR A 75 -6.38 -2.45 11.05
C THR A 75 -5.46 -1.87 12.13
N ARG A 76 -6.03 -1.20 13.15
CA ARG A 76 -5.26 -0.66 14.27
C ARG A 76 -4.52 -1.74 15.04
N GLU A 77 -5.18 -2.84 15.36
CA GLU A 77 -4.56 -3.96 16.07
C GLU A 77 -3.32 -4.50 15.33
N LEU A 78 -3.43 -4.66 14.00
CA LEU A 78 -2.30 -5.13 13.19
C LEU A 78 -1.19 -4.07 13.05
N VAL A 79 -1.55 -2.79 13.00
CA VAL A 79 -0.59 -1.68 13.00
C VAL A 79 0.22 -1.65 14.30
N GLU A 80 -0.45 -1.78 15.44
CA GLU A 80 0.19 -1.83 16.76
C GLU A 80 1.11 -3.05 16.88
N LEU A 81 0.65 -4.22 16.44
CA LEU A 81 1.45 -5.45 16.46
C LEU A 81 2.68 -5.36 15.55
N ALA A 82 2.57 -4.64 14.43
CA ALA A 82 3.65 -4.46 13.48
C ALA A 82 4.77 -3.55 14.00
N HIS A 83 4.52 -2.69 14.99
CA HIS A 83 5.50 -1.75 15.49
C HIS A 83 6.82 -2.45 15.90
N PRO A 84 8.01 -1.95 15.49
CA PRO A 84 8.29 -0.67 14.82
C PRO A 84 8.26 -0.70 13.28
N MET A 85 7.78 -1.78 12.66
CA MET A 85 7.67 -1.89 11.20
C MET A 85 6.66 -0.88 10.66
N GLN A 86 6.94 -0.32 9.49
CA GLN A 86 6.05 0.64 8.83
C GLN A 86 4.90 -0.07 8.11
N VAL A 87 3.66 0.35 8.33
CA VAL A 87 2.48 -0.23 7.66
C VAL A 87 2.05 0.61 6.45
N THR A 88 1.77 -0.07 5.34
CA THR A 88 1.13 0.50 4.15
C THR A 88 -0.23 -0.17 3.92
N PHE A 89 -1.31 0.63 3.86
CA PHE A 89 -2.62 0.13 3.47
C PHE A 89 -2.70 -0.08 1.96
N HIS A 90 -3.04 -1.27 1.51
CA HIS A 90 -2.94 -1.68 0.10
C HIS A 90 -4.16 -1.32 -0.75
N LYS A 91 -4.21 -1.82 -1.99
CA LYS A 91 -5.22 -1.47 -3.00
C LYS A 91 -6.68 -1.78 -2.64
N ALA A 92 -6.97 -2.55 -1.59
CA ALA A 92 -8.33 -2.62 -1.04
C ALA A 92 -8.92 -1.23 -0.71
N PHE A 93 -8.08 -0.21 -0.49
CA PHE A 93 -8.52 1.18 -0.39
C PHE A 93 -9.36 1.63 -1.60
N ASP A 94 -8.99 1.20 -2.83
CA ASP A 94 -9.68 1.59 -4.06
C ASP A 94 -11.05 0.92 -4.22
N GLU A 95 -11.39 -0.04 -3.37
CA GLU A 95 -12.69 -0.73 -3.33
C GLU A 95 -13.68 -0.04 -2.38
N THR A 96 -13.22 0.97 -1.62
CA THR A 96 -14.06 1.74 -0.71
C THR A 96 -15.00 2.67 -1.49
N PRO A 97 -16.28 2.77 -1.08
CA PRO A 97 -17.26 3.63 -1.77
C PRO A 97 -17.04 5.13 -1.50
N ASP A 98 -16.47 5.49 -0.35
CA ASP A 98 -16.12 6.86 0.03
C ASP A 98 -14.65 6.95 0.42
N TYR A 99 -13.81 7.37 -0.54
CA TYR A 99 -12.38 7.49 -0.33
C TYR A 99 -12.01 8.59 0.68
N ARG A 100 -12.88 9.60 0.89
CA ARG A 100 -12.60 10.70 1.82
C ARG A 100 -12.69 10.20 3.25
N GLN A 101 -13.73 9.44 3.56
CA GLN A 101 -13.88 8.80 4.87
C GLN A 101 -12.81 7.71 5.05
N ALA A 102 -12.59 6.87 4.03
CA ALA A 102 -11.58 5.81 4.10
C ALA A 102 -10.17 6.36 4.38
N LEU A 103 -9.81 7.53 3.84
CA LEU A 103 -8.54 8.19 4.13
C LEU A 103 -8.40 8.51 5.63
N GLU A 104 -9.44 9.10 6.23
CA GLU A 104 -9.44 9.41 7.66
C GLU A 104 -9.40 8.14 8.52
N ASP A 105 -10.09 7.09 8.09
CA ASP A 105 -10.14 5.80 8.78
C ASP A 105 -8.77 5.12 8.82
N VAL A 106 -8.04 5.12 7.70
CA VAL A 106 -6.68 4.57 7.63
C VAL A 106 -5.69 5.38 8.47
N ILE A 107 -5.84 6.71 8.50
CA ILE A 107 -5.06 7.59 9.39
C ILE A 107 -5.36 7.25 10.86
N ALA A 108 -6.64 7.10 11.23
CA ALA A 108 -7.07 6.77 12.58
C ALA A 108 -6.65 5.35 13.02
N ALA A 109 -6.41 4.45 12.07
CA ALA A 109 -5.84 3.13 12.33
C ALA A 109 -4.31 3.16 12.48
N GLY A 110 -3.64 4.25 12.13
CA GLY A 110 -2.21 4.46 12.35
C GLY A 110 -1.28 3.98 11.22
N ALA A 111 -1.80 3.65 10.04
CA ALA A 111 -0.94 3.31 8.91
C ALA A 111 -0.16 4.54 8.42
N LEU A 112 1.05 4.32 7.89
CA LEU A 112 1.93 5.42 7.45
C LEU A 112 1.80 5.73 5.96
N ARG A 113 1.24 4.80 5.18
CA ARG A 113 1.08 4.96 3.73
C ARG A 113 -0.25 4.35 3.25
N ILE A 114 -0.80 4.90 2.17
CA ILE A 114 -1.87 4.27 1.38
C ILE A 114 -1.35 4.05 -0.05
N LEU A 115 -1.53 2.85 -0.58
CA LEU A 115 -1.27 2.49 -1.97
C LEU A 115 -2.59 2.51 -2.76
N THR A 116 -2.73 3.46 -3.68
CA THR A 116 -4.00 3.72 -4.37
C THR A 116 -3.78 4.16 -5.82
N SER A 117 -4.72 3.85 -6.71
CA SER A 117 -4.78 4.43 -8.07
C SER A 117 -5.78 5.56 -8.19
N GLY A 118 -6.19 6.18 -7.08
CA GLY A 118 -7.22 7.21 -7.07
C GLY A 118 -8.60 6.65 -7.36
N THR A 119 -8.91 5.44 -6.86
CA THR A 119 -10.16 4.70 -7.11
C THR A 119 -10.50 4.44 -8.59
N LYS A 120 -9.51 4.58 -9.49
CA LYS A 120 -9.61 4.31 -10.93
C LYS A 120 -8.74 3.13 -11.35
N SER A 121 -8.89 2.70 -12.61
CA SER A 121 -8.10 1.59 -13.17
C SER A 121 -6.62 1.95 -13.34
N THR A 122 -6.29 3.24 -13.49
CA THR A 122 -4.92 3.73 -13.68
C THR A 122 -4.65 5.00 -12.87
N ALA A 123 -3.36 5.24 -12.54
CA ALA A 123 -2.94 6.47 -11.87
C ALA A 123 -3.27 7.73 -12.69
N THR A 124 -3.22 7.61 -14.02
CA THR A 124 -3.57 8.72 -14.93
C THR A 124 -5.03 9.11 -14.76
N GLU A 125 -5.94 8.14 -14.82
CA GLU A 125 -7.39 8.38 -14.66
C GLU A 125 -7.73 8.87 -13.25
N GLY A 126 -7.02 8.39 -12.23
CA GLY A 126 -7.23 8.78 -10.83
C GLY A 126 -6.41 9.98 -10.38
N SER A 127 -5.70 10.67 -11.28
CA SER A 127 -4.73 11.71 -10.90
C SER A 127 -5.35 12.88 -10.12
N GLU A 128 -6.56 13.31 -10.48
CA GLU A 128 -7.30 14.34 -9.75
C GLU A 128 -7.64 13.88 -8.32
N ILE A 129 -8.22 12.67 -8.19
CA ILE A 129 -8.57 12.08 -6.89
C ILE A 129 -7.32 11.87 -6.03
N LEU A 130 -6.20 11.44 -6.62
CA LEU A 130 -4.91 11.33 -5.92
C LEU A 130 -4.47 12.67 -5.34
N ASN A 131 -4.58 13.76 -6.10
CA ASN A 131 -4.24 15.10 -5.60
C ASN A 131 -5.18 15.58 -4.51
N GLU A 132 -6.48 15.29 -4.61
CA GLU A 132 -7.45 15.57 -3.56
C GLU A 132 -7.12 14.82 -2.27
N MET A 133 -6.76 13.53 -2.37
CA MET A 133 -6.31 12.73 -1.23
C MET A 133 -5.01 13.27 -0.63
N ILE A 134 -4.04 13.68 -1.45
CA ILE A 134 -2.78 14.27 -0.97
C ILE A 134 -3.06 15.57 -0.20
N ALA A 135 -3.94 16.42 -0.73
CA ALA A 135 -4.35 17.65 -0.07
C ALA A 135 -5.08 17.37 1.26
N GLN A 136 -6.05 16.46 1.27
CA GLN A 136 -6.79 16.07 2.47
C GLN A 136 -5.88 15.42 3.52
N ALA A 137 -4.94 14.57 3.10
CA ALA A 137 -3.98 13.92 3.99
C ALA A 137 -3.13 14.96 4.74
N SER A 138 -2.80 16.10 4.11
CA SER A 138 -2.09 17.23 4.73
C SER A 138 -0.82 16.77 5.48
N GLY A 139 -0.08 15.84 4.88
CA GLY A 139 1.15 15.27 5.43
C GLY A 139 0.97 14.26 6.57
N ARG A 140 -0.25 13.99 7.05
CA ARG A 140 -0.54 13.01 8.13
C ARG A 140 -0.26 11.57 7.71
N ILE A 141 -0.42 11.27 6.43
CA ILE A 141 -0.14 9.98 5.82
C ILE A 141 0.43 10.18 4.41
N LYS A 142 1.27 9.25 3.93
CA LYS A 142 1.81 9.31 2.56
C LYS A 142 0.89 8.61 1.57
N ILE A 143 0.56 9.28 0.47
CA ILE A 143 -0.16 8.68 -0.65
C ILE A 143 0.86 8.16 -1.67
N VAL A 144 0.87 6.84 -1.88
CA VAL A 144 1.69 6.14 -2.86
C VAL A 144 0.84 5.91 -4.11
N ALA A 145 1.11 6.67 -5.16
CA ALA A 145 0.40 6.56 -6.43
C ALA A 145 0.74 5.23 -7.11
N ALA A 146 -0.28 4.47 -7.47
CA ALA A 146 -0.18 3.18 -8.16
C ALA A 146 -1.18 3.10 -9.33
N GLY A 147 -1.12 2.01 -10.10
CA GLY A 147 -2.04 1.78 -11.23
C GLY A 147 -1.38 2.00 -12.59
N LYS A 148 -0.85 0.91 -13.16
CA LYS A 148 -0.16 0.85 -14.47
C LYS A 148 0.94 1.91 -14.67
N ILE A 149 1.64 2.28 -13.61
CA ILE A 149 2.80 3.18 -13.69
C ILE A 149 4.00 2.39 -14.21
N THR A 150 4.70 2.94 -15.20
CA THR A 150 5.85 2.36 -15.90
C THR A 150 6.95 3.41 -16.05
N SER A 151 8.15 3.00 -16.43
CA SER A 151 9.24 3.94 -16.77
C SER A 151 8.88 4.91 -17.90
N GLU A 152 7.89 4.58 -18.73
CA GLU A 152 7.48 5.38 -19.89
C GLU A 152 6.51 6.52 -19.51
N ASN A 153 5.77 6.38 -18.40
CA ASN A 153 4.76 7.35 -17.99
C ASN A 153 5.06 8.09 -16.68
N ILE A 154 6.04 7.63 -15.88
CA ILE A 154 6.36 8.23 -14.58
C ILE A 154 6.74 9.71 -14.67
N ASP A 155 7.49 10.12 -15.70
CA ASP A 155 7.90 11.52 -15.88
C ASP A 155 6.73 12.45 -16.18
N LYS A 156 5.66 11.92 -16.80
CA LYS A 156 4.42 12.66 -17.04
C LYS A 156 3.58 12.70 -15.77
N LEU A 157 3.44 11.56 -15.09
CA LEU A 157 2.64 11.42 -13.88
C LEU A 157 3.21 12.26 -12.72
N SER A 158 4.52 12.30 -12.55
CA SER A 158 5.20 13.11 -11.52
C SER A 158 5.01 14.62 -11.69
N LYS A 159 4.59 15.08 -12.87
CA LYS A 159 4.27 16.50 -13.12
C LYS A 159 2.82 16.86 -12.81
N ILE A 160 1.93 15.86 -12.72
CA ILE A 160 0.49 16.09 -12.54
C ILE A 160 -0.04 15.53 -11.20
N ILE A 161 0.68 14.61 -10.55
CA ILE A 161 0.36 14.08 -9.23
C ILE A 161 1.37 14.64 -8.23
N ASN A 162 0.87 15.30 -7.18
CA ASN A 162 1.66 16.02 -6.18
C ASN A 162 2.29 15.12 -5.12
N THR A 163 2.87 13.99 -5.53
CA THR A 163 3.57 13.05 -4.64
C THR A 163 4.94 12.70 -5.21
N ASN A 164 5.85 12.30 -4.33
CA ASN A 164 7.13 11.69 -4.71
C ASN A 164 7.12 10.16 -4.53
N GLU A 165 5.97 9.59 -4.17
CA GLU A 165 5.82 8.18 -3.84
C GLU A 165 5.03 7.49 -4.98
N PHE A 166 5.73 6.71 -5.81
CA PHE A 166 5.14 5.98 -6.94
C PHE A 166 5.42 4.49 -6.85
N HIS A 167 4.44 3.67 -7.24
CA HIS A 167 4.56 2.23 -7.31
C HIS A 167 4.06 1.70 -8.66
N GLY A 168 4.90 0.92 -9.35
CA GLY A 168 4.54 0.32 -10.62
C GLY A 168 5.42 -0.85 -11.00
N LYS A 169 4.80 -1.96 -11.43
CA LYS A 169 5.46 -3.24 -11.77
C LYS A 169 6.60 -3.12 -12.80
N ARG A 170 6.65 -2.03 -13.58
CA ARG A 170 7.66 -1.77 -14.63
C ARG A 170 8.53 -0.55 -14.34
N ILE A 171 8.51 -0.05 -13.11
CA ILE A 171 9.43 0.98 -12.59
C ILE A 171 10.41 0.35 -11.61
N VAL A 172 9.93 -0.68 -10.89
CA VAL A 172 10.66 -1.54 -9.95
C VAL A 172 11.46 -2.64 -10.67
#